data_AF-A0A6A3U5A9-F1
#
_entry.id   AF-A0A6A3U5A9-F1
#
_cell.length_a   1.000
_cell.length_b   1.000
_cell.length_c   1.000
_cell.angle_alpha   90.00
_cell.angle_beta   90.00
_cell.angle_gamma   90.00
#
_symmetry.space_group_name_H-M   'P 1'
#
loop_
_entity.id
_entity.type
_entity.pdbx_description
1 polymer ?
#
loop_
_entity_poly.entity_id
_entity_poly.type
_entity_poly.pdbx_seq_one_letter_code
_entity_poly.pdbx_strand_id
1 'polypeptide(L)'
;MPRATKKSGKTSGKDTNVRPRATSKSKPSQASSEDTHHSKRKRGQDEDEVDGESAKNKTASGDKFQLSSSLFYVFAHRYRAARNAHKDVDYQRLSETDNFKSFKGHVEELWAKEPELKVLLKKALAEQREIDAGKPMKNIEALEKEIAMLDVQHKEDVAKYKQLEDDIEQQEEQHSLTISKLKESYEVEIGKL
;
A
#
# COMPACT_ATOMS: atom_id res chain seq x y z
N MET A 1 48.84 58.25 -6.25
CA MET A 1 49.28 58.70 -7.59
C MET A 1 49.86 57.51 -8.37
N PRO A 2 49.72 57.48 -9.72
CA PRO A 2 49.81 56.30 -10.63
C PRO A 2 51.29 55.95 -10.98
N ARG A 3 51.68 54.87 -11.69
CA ARG A 3 51.24 54.36 -13.01
C ARG A 3 51.89 53.00 -13.35
N ALA A 4 51.20 52.30 -14.26
CA ALA A 4 51.38 50.97 -14.84
C ALA A 4 52.66 50.63 -15.64
N THR A 5 52.85 49.33 -15.89
CA THR A 5 53.22 48.80 -17.22
C THR A 5 52.27 47.68 -17.66
N LYS A 6 51.90 47.73 -18.95
CA LYS A 6 51.03 46.80 -19.67
C LYS A 6 51.88 45.75 -20.41
N LYS A 7 51.22 44.66 -20.83
CA LYS A 7 51.29 43.92 -22.13
C LYS A 7 51.36 42.41 -21.91
N SER A 8 50.87 41.52 -22.78
CA SER A 8 49.90 41.58 -23.88
C SER A 8 49.70 40.14 -24.40
N GLY A 9 48.46 39.79 -24.73
CA GLY A 9 48.14 38.86 -25.82
C GLY A 9 48.16 37.36 -25.46
N LYS A 10 47.49 36.49 -26.18
CA LYS A 10 46.56 36.62 -27.32
C LYS A 10 45.75 35.32 -27.37
N THR A 11 44.54 35.47 -27.85
CA THR A 11 43.55 34.46 -28.24
C THR A 11 44.11 33.26 -29.02
N SER A 12 43.54 32.08 -28.80
CA SER A 12 43.39 31.07 -29.85
C SER A 12 42.18 30.21 -29.56
N GLY A 13 41.06 30.54 -30.22
CA GLY A 13 40.00 29.58 -30.43
C GLY A 13 40.48 28.51 -31.40
N LYS A 14 40.00 27.28 -31.20
CA LYS A 14 39.97 26.29 -32.26
C LYS A 14 38.60 25.64 -32.27
N ASP A 15 37.72 26.23 -33.05
CA ASP A 15 36.58 25.54 -33.63
C ASP A 15 37.11 24.41 -34.52
N THR A 16 36.75 23.18 -34.19
CA THR A 16 36.64 22.11 -35.19
C THR A 16 35.26 21.50 -35.06
N ASN A 17 34.40 21.97 -35.97
CA ASN A 17 33.18 21.33 -36.43
C ASN A 17 33.49 19.91 -36.99
N VAL A 18 32.43 19.09 -37.15
CA VAL A 18 32.35 17.75 -37.79
C VAL A 18 32.53 16.59 -36.78
N ARG A 19 31.54 15.78 -36.41
CA ARG A 19 30.40 15.20 -37.15
C ARG A 19 29.34 14.64 -36.19
N PRO A 20 28.02 14.90 -36.35
CA PRO A 20 26.99 14.17 -35.62
C PRO A 20 26.86 12.74 -36.14
N ARG A 21 26.74 11.80 -35.19
CA ARG A 21 26.49 10.37 -35.39
C ARG A 21 25.25 10.19 -36.29
N ALA A 22 25.42 9.42 -37.37
CA ALA A 22 24.36 9.16 -38.34
C ALA A 22 23.14 8.53 -37.64
N THR A 23 22.00 9.22 -37.73
CA THR A 23 20.69 8.59 -37.56
C THR A 23 20.47 7.68 -38.76
N SER A 24 20.36 6.38 -38.52
CA SER A 24 19.90 5.40 -39.49
C SER A 24 18.48 5.76 -39.94
N LYS A 25 18.36 6.40 -41.11
CA LYS A 25 17.08 6.54 -41.80
C LYS A 25 16.77 5.21 -42.48
N SER A 26 15.95 4.38 -41.83
CA SER A 26 15.24 3.30 -42.52
C SER A 26 14.16 3.92 -43.42
N LYS A 27 14.19 3.54 -44.69
CA LYS A 27 13.20 3.92 -45.72
C LYS A 27 11.81 3.39 -45.37
N PRO A 28 10.72 4.04 -45.80
CA PRO A 28 9.38 3.46 -45.75
C PRO A 28 9.24 2.42 -46.88
N SER A 29 9.01 1.15 -46.54
CA SER A 29 8.61 0.14 -47.51
C SER A 29 7.10 0.23 -47.75
N GLN A 30 6.73 0.41 -49.02
CA GLN A 30 5.35 0.35 -49.48
C GLN A 30 4.82 -1.10 -49.46
N ALA A 31 3.56 -1.21 -49.04
CA ALA A 31 2.50 -2.11 -49.50
C ALA A 31 2.76 -3.63 -49.62
N SER A 32 2.04 -4.40 -48.82
CA SER A 32 1.25 -5.52 -49.35
C SER A 32 -0.07 -5.63 -48.62
N SER A 33 -1.15 -5.66 -49.40
CA SER A 33 -2.53 -5.92 -49.01
C SER A 33 -2.70 -7.33 -48.44
N GLU A 34 -3.44 -7.46 -47.34
CA GLU A 34 -3.87 -8.75 -46.83
C GLU A 34 -5.39 -8.70 -46.59
N ASP A 35 -6.13 -9.11 -47.62
CA ASP A 35 -7.55 -9.40 -47.58
C ASP A 35 -7.78 -10.59 -46.64
N THR A 36 -8.24 -10.32 -45.42
CA THR A 36 -8.76 -11.37 -44.54
C THR A 36 -10.28 -11.33 -44.54
N HIS A 37 -10.86 -12.29 -45.25
CA HIS A 37 -12.30 -12.51 -45.39
C HIS A 37 -13.02 -12.61 -44.03
N HIS A 38 -13.97 -11.72 -43.76
CA HIS A 38 -14.92 -11.87 -42.67
C HIS A 38 -15.93 -13.00 -42.97
N SER A 39 -15.70 -14.16 -42.38
CA SER A 39 -16.64 -15.29 -42.40
C SER A 39 -17.85 -14.99 -41.52
N LYS A 40 -19.02 -14.84 -42.16
CA LYS A 40 -20.32 -14.78 -41.48
C LYS A 40 -20.68 -16.18 -40.99
N ARG A 41 -20.62 -16.42 -39.68
CA ARG A 41 -21.34 -17.54 -39.05
C ARG A 41 -22.51 -17.01 -38.26
N LYS A 42 -23.72 -17.33 -38.73
CA LYS A 42 -24.94 -17.26 -37.93
C LYS A 42 -24.85 -18.29 -36.81
N ARG A 43 -25.28 -17.91 -35.60
CA ARG A 43 -25.58 -18.84 -34.51
C ARG A 43 -26.88 -18.40 -33.86
N GLY A 44 -27.77 -19.37 -33.67
CA GLY A 44 -29.19 -19.20 -33.42
C GLY A 44 -29.55 -18.65 -32.06
N GLN A 45 -30.83 -18.32 -31.96
CA GLN A 45 -31.57 -18.05 -30.73
C GLN A 45 -31.73 -19.37 -29.97
N ASP A 46 -31.45 -19.37 -28.68
CA ASP A 46 -32.10 -20.20 -27.67
C ASP A 46 -32.07 -19.38 -26.37
N GLU A 47 -33.25 -19.27 -25.74
CA GLU A 47 -33.55 -18.56 -24.50
C GLU A 47 -32.87 -19.26 -23.31
N ASP A 48 -32.36 -18.50 -22.35
CA ASP A 48 -32.37 -18.89 -20.93
C ASP A 48 -32.25 -17.62 -20.08
N GLU A 49 -33.38 -17.27 -19.48
CA GLU A 49 -33.53 -16.28 -18.43
C GLU A 49 -32.72 -16.74 -17.21
N VAL A 50 -31.63 -16.03 -16.90
CA VAL A 50 -31.02 -16.06 -15.58
C VAL A 50 -30.92 -14.62 -15.10
N ASP A 51 -31.77 -14.31 -14.14
CA ASP A 51 -31.74 -13.12 -13.29
C ASP A 51 -30.41 -13.12 -12.52
N GLY A 52 -29.35 -12.70 -13.22
CA GLY A 52 -28.06 -12.42 -12.64
C GLY A 52 -28.14 -11.06 -11.99
N GLU A 53 -28.72 -11.00 -10.79
CA GLU A 53 -28.50 -9.91 -9.85
C GLU A 53 -26.98 -9.76 -9.73
N SER A 54 -26.44 -8.82 -10.50
CA SER A 54 -25.08 -8.35 -10.35
C SER A 54 -25.03 -7.79 -8.94
N ALA A 55 -24.60 -8.66 -8.02
CA ALA A 55 -24.11 -8.29 -6.72
C ALA A 55 -23.01 -7.29 -6.98
N LYS A 56 -23.42 -6.02 -7.05
CA LYS A 56 -22.57 -4.86 -6.86
C LYS A 56 -21.92 -5.17 -5.54
N ASN A 57 -20.69 -5.67 -5.60
CA ASN A 57 -19.80 -5.72 -4.47
C ASN A 57 -19.82 -4.29 -3.93
N LYS A 58 -20.67 -4.07 -2.92
CA LYS A 58 -20.64 -2.89 -2.09
C LYS A 58 -19.31 -3.05 -1.41
N THR A 59 -18.25 -2.53 -2.03
CA THR A 59 -17.10 -2.10 -1.28
C THR A 59 -17.71 -1.20 -0.22
N ALA A 60 -17.79 -1.74 1.02
CA ALA A 60 -18.16 -0.96 2.18
C ALA A 60 -17.43 0.36 2.02
N SER A 61 -18.17 1.44 1.87
CA SER A 61 -17.67 2.74 1.41
C SER A 61 -16.53 3.15 2.34
N GLY A 62 -15.31 2.74 1.97
CA GLY A 62 -14.10 3.08 2.68
C GLY A 62 -14.08 4.60 2.72
N ASP A 63 -13.69 5.13 3.88
CA ASP A 63 -13.74 6.56 4.16
C ASP A 63 -13.39 7.36 2.91
N LYS A 64 -14.36 8.12 2.40
CA LYS A 64 -14.26 8.85 1.11
C LYS A 64 -13.02 9.75 1.03
N PHE A 65 -12.44 10.08 2.18
CA PHE A 65 -11.25 10.90 2.37
C PHE A 65 -10.03 10.10 2.88
N GLN A 66 -9.98 8.78 2.69
CA GLN A 66 -8.74 8.04 2.91
C GLN A 66 -7.71 8.41 1.86
N LEU A 67 -6.49 8.67 2.31
CA LEU A 67 -5.33 8.84 1.45
C LEU A 67 -4.68 7.47 1.25
N SER A 68 -4.51 7.07 -0.01
CA SER A 68 -3.64 5.94 -0.32
C SER A 68 -2.18 6.28 -0.02
N SER A 69 -1.33 5.26 0.15
CA SER A 69 0.11 5.46 0.38
C SER A 69 0.77 6.32 -0.70
N SER A 70 0.36 6.18 -1.97
CA SER A 70 0.85 7.00 -3.08
C SER A 70 0.42 8.46 -2.96
N LEU A 71 -0.81 8.73 -2.52
CA LEU A 71 -1.30 10.09 -2.26
C LEU A 71 -0.56 10.72 -1.08
N PHE A 72 -0.28 9.97 -0.02
CA PHE A 72 0.55 10.43 1.08
C PHE A 72 1.93 10.87 0.62
N TYR A 73 2.54 10.16 -0.33
CA TYR A 73 3.83 10.56 -0.91
C TYR A 73 3.75 11.90 -1.64
N VAL A 74 2.72 12.10 -2.47
CA VAL A 74 2.49 13.38 -3.16
C VAL A 74 2.24 14.50 -2.14
N PHE A 75 1.43 14.23 -1.12
CA PHE A 75 1.13 15.18 -0.04
C PHE A 75 2.40 15.58 0.72
N ALA A 76 3.23 14.61 1.11
CA ALA A 76 4.53 14.83 1.74
C ALA A 76 5.43 15.75 0.92
N HIS A 77 5.51 15.51 -0.39
CA HIS A 77 6.36 16.28 -1.29
C HIS A 77 5.90 17.74 -1.41
N ARG A 78 4.58 17.97 -1.43
CA ARG A 78 3.98 19.32 -1.44
C ARG A 78 4.17 20.02 -0.10
N TYR A 79 3.95 19.31 1.00
CA TYR A 79 4.15 19.80 2.35
C TYR A 79 5.61 20.25 2.57
N ARG A 80 6.57 19.40 2.19
CA ARG A 80 8.00 19.73 2.25
C ARG A 80 8.35 20.94 1.41
N ALA A 81 7.84 21.03 0.17
CA ALA A 81 8.09 22.17 -0.71
C ALA A 81 7.57 23.49 -0.12
N ALA A 82 6.36 23.49 0.46
CA ALA A 82 5.79 24.67 1.12
C ALA A 82 6.64 25.11 2.32
N ARG A 83 7.01 24.16 3.19
CA ARG A 83 7.86 24.45 4.36
C ARG A 83 9.25 24.95 3.97
N ASN A 84 9.86 24.37 2.93
CA ASN A 84 11.13 24.86 2.38
C ASN A 84 11.03 26.28 1.81
N ALA A 85 9.85 26.67 1.32
CA ALA A 85 9.58 28.03 0.87
C ALA A 85 9.15 28.97 2.02
N HIS A 86 9.18 28.50 3.27
CA HIS A 86 8.66 29.21 4.45
C HIS A 86 7.20 29.65 4.29
N LYS A 87 6.38 28.80 3.67
CA LYS A 87 4.95 29.03 3.43
C LYS A 87 4.11 27.88 3.99
N ASP A 88 2.83 28.16 4.19
CA ASP A 88 1.84 27.12 4.47
C ASP A 88 1.43 26.38 3.20
N VAL A 89 0.89 25.17 3.40
CA VAL A 89 0.36 24.37 2.29
C VAL A 89 -0.94 24.99 1.83
N ASP A 90 -1.03 25.24 0.53
CA ASP A 90 -2.27 25.66 -0.12
C ASP A 90 -3.17 24.44 -0.35
N TYR A 91 -3.94 24.10 0.69
CA TYR A 91 -4.83 22.93 0.70
C TYR A 91 -5.96 23.05 -0.32
N GLN A 92 -6.45 24.26 -0.55
CA GLN A 92 -7.50 24.52 -1.53
C GLN A 92 -7.01 24.13 -2.91
N ARG A 93 -5.88 24.71 -3.35
CA ARG A 93 -5.28 24.37 -4.64
C ARG A 93 -4.87 22.90 -4.72
N LEU A 94 -4.43 22.30 -3.61
CA LEU A 94 -4.04 20.89 -3.58
C LEU A 94 -5.26 19.97 -3.81
N SER A 95 -6.40 20.28 -3.19
CA SER A 95 -7.66 19.54 -3.34
C SER A 95 -8.24 19.59 -4.76
N GLU A 96 -7.90 20.63 -5.52
CA GLU A 96 -8.34 20.78 -6.91
C GLU A 96 -7.49 19.96 -7.90
N THR A 97 -6.35 19.41 -7.47
CA THR A 97 -5.48 18.60 -8.34
C THR A 97 -6.06 17.22 -8.62
N ASP A 98 -5.66 16.62 -9.74
CA ASP A 98 -6.12 15.27 -10.12
C ASP A 98 -5.75 14.18 -9.11
N ASN A 99 -4.74 14.42 -8.25
CA ASN A 99 -4.33 13.48 -7.22
C ASN A 99 -5.31 13.46 -6.04
N PHE A 100 -6.03 14.55 -5.76
CA PHE A 100 -6.89 14.69 -4.58
C PHE A 100 -8.35 14.94 -4.95
N LYS A 101 -8.82 14.38 -6.07
CA LYS A 101 -10.20 14.57 -6.58
C LYS A 101 -11.29 14.32 -5.53
N SER A 102 -11.10 13.34 -4.65
CA SER A 102 -12.04 13.04 -3.57
C SER A 102 -12.19 14.16 -2.54
N PHE A 103 -11.20 15.03 -2.40
CA PHE A 103 -11.17 16.16 -1.47
C PHE A 103 -11.67 17.47 -2.10
N LYS A 104 -12.06 17.46 -3.37
CA LYS A 104 -12.52 18.68 -4.06
C LYS A 104 -13.77 19.23 -3.36
N GLY A 105 -13.70 20.49 -2.90
CA GLY A 105 -14.77 21.13 -2.12
C GLY A 105 -14.81 20.72 -0.64
N HIS A 106 -13.85 19.92 -0.19
CA HIS A 106 -13.71 19.40 1.18
C HIS A 106 -12.25 19.60 1.66
N VAL A 107 -11.83 20.87 1.71
CA VAL A 107 -10.44 21.25 2.00
C VAL A 107 -10.06 20.91 3.44
N GLU A 108 -11.02 21.02 4.35
CA GLU A 108 -10.88 20.75 5.77
C GLU A 108 -10.49 19.30 6.04
N GLU A 109 -11.01 18.37 5.25
CA GLU A 109 -10.70 16.94 5.34
C GLU A 109 -9.26 16.65 4.91
N LEU A 110 -8.74 17.39 3.92
CA LEU A 110 -7.34 17.29 3.51
C LEU A 110 -6.41 17.89 4.55
N TRP A 111 -6.83 18.99 5.19
CA TRP A 111 -6.12 19.59 6.30
C TRP A 111 -6.10 18.67 7.54
N ALA A 112 -7.19 17.96 7.82
CA ALA A 112 -7.28 16.99 8.90
C ALA A 112 -6.29 15.81 8.77
N LYS A 113 -5.75 15.57 7.57
CA LYS A 113 -4.69 14.57 7.31
C LYS A 113 -3.27 15.08 7.60
N GLU A 114 -3.08 16.38 7.84
CA GLU A 114 -1.76 16.96 8.15
C GLU A 114 -1.11 16.37 9.42
N PRO A 115 -1.81 16.15 10.54
CA PRO A 115 -1.23 15.50 11.72
C PRO A 115 -0.70 14.10 11.43
N GLU A 116 -1.47 13.29 10.69
CA GLU A 116 -1.08 11.95 10.26
C GLU A 116 0.18 11.99 9.38
N LEU A 117 0.22 12.92 8.42
CA LEU A 117 1.40 13.16 7.59
C LEU A 117 2.63 13.55 8.44
N LYS A 118 2.46 14.45 9.42
CA LYS A 118 3.56 14.90 10.30
C LYS A 118 4.13 13.75 11.12
N VAL A 119 3.29 12.85 11.63
CA VAL A 119 3.74 11.66 12.36
C VAL A 119 4.57 10.76 11.44
N LEU A 120 4.09 10.50 10.22
CA LEU A 120 4.81 9.70 9.22
C LEU A 120 6.17 10.30 8.88
N LEU A 121 6.24 11.61 8.65
CA LEU A 121 7.49 12.32 8.35
C LEU A 121 8.48 12.30 9.51
N LYS A 122 8.01 12.46 10.75
CA LYS A 122 8.87 12.35 11.95
C LYS A 122 9.45 10.95 12.09
N LYS A 123 8.62 9.91 11.88
CA LYS A 123 9.06 8.52 11.90
C LYS A 123 10.10 8.24 10.82
N ALA A 124 9.84 8.65 9.58
CA ALA A 124 10.78 8.50 8.48
C ALA A 124 12.10 9.26 8.70
N LEU A 125 12.06 10.44 9.34
CA LEU A 125 13.26 11.18 9.71
C LEU A 125 14.08 10.44 10.78
N ALA A 126 13.42 9.83 11.77
CA ALA A 126 14.11 9.03 12.77
C ALA A 126 14.76 7.79 12.14
N GLU A 127 14.03 7.08 11.28
CA GLU A 127 14.55 5.93 10.52
C GLU A 127 15.75 6.33 9.64
N GLN A 128 15.67 7.46 8.93
CA GLN A 128 16.79 7.98 8.16
C GLN A 128 18.00 8.31 9.04
N ARG A 129 17.79 8.91 10.22
CA ARG A 129 18.89 9.19 11.16
C ARG A 129 19.55 7.92 11.68
N GLU A 130 18.80 6.85 11.87
CA GLU A 130 19.38 5.55 12.23
C GLU A 130 20.27 5.03 11.10
N ILE A 131 19.81 5.12 9.85
CA ILE A 131 20.61 4.76 8.67
C ILE A 131 21.88 5.63 8.58
N ASP A 132 21.74 6.96 8.69
CA ASP A 132 22.85 7.92 8.58
C ASP A 132 23.85 7.80 9.73
N ALA A 133 23.39 7.44 10.94
CA ALA A 133 24.24 7.12 12.08
C ALA A 133 25.01 5.79 11.90
N GLY A 134 24.83 5.11 10.75
CA GLY A 134 25.44 3.82 10.47
C GLY A 134 24.89 2.72 11.37
N LYS A 135 23.70 2.91 11.98
CA LYS A 135 23.04 1.85 12.73
C LYS A 135 22.79 0.72 11.73
N PRO A 136 23.44 -0.44 11.88
CA PRO A 136 23.30 -1.49 10.90
C PRO A 136 21.83 -1.91 10.90
N MET A 137 21.23 -2.04 9.71
CA MET A 137 20.05 -2.88 9.52
C MET A 137 20.26 -4.15 10.37
N LYS A 138 19.24 -4.58 11.13
CA LYS A 138 19.31 -5.85 11.88
C LYS A 138 19.96 -6.87 10.95
N ASN A 139 21.14 -7.34 11.33
CA ASN A 139 21.87 -8.28 10.49
C ASN A 139 21.06 -9.58 10.41
N ILE A 140 21.37 -10.40 9.40
CA ILE A 140 20.67 -11.67 9.18
C ILE A 140 20.66 -12.50 10.48
N GLU A 141 21.77 -12.53 11.21
CA GLU A 141 21.89 -13.24 12.49
C GLU A 141 20.91 -12.73 13.57
N ALA A 142 20.72 -11.41 13.70
CA ALA A 142 19.78 -10.84 14.67
C ALA A 142 18.33 -11.15 14.30
N LEU A 143 18.00 -11.15 13.00
CA LEU A 143 16.69 -11.54 12.51
C LEU A 143 16.43 -13.03 12.69
N GLU A 144 17.43 -13.87 12.44
CA GLU A 144 17.36 -15.32 12.68
C GLU A 144 17.11 -15.63 14.16
N LYS A 145 17.76 -14.91 15.08
CA LYS A 145 17.52 -15.04 16.53
C LYS A 145 16.09 -14.64 16.91
N GLU A 146 15.57 -13.54 16.35
CA GLU A 146 14.20 -13.09 16.59
C GLU A 146 13.16 -14.07 16.04
N ILE A 147 13.39 -14.61 14.83
CA ILE A 147 12.55 -15.64 14.22
C ILE A 147 12.56 -16.93 15.06
N ALA A 148 13.73 -17.37 15.54
CA ALA A 148 13.85 -18.56 16.37
C ALA A 148 13.10 -18.40 17.70
N MET A 149 13.17 -17.23 18.34
CA MET A 149 12.40 -16.95 19.55
C MET A 149 10.89 -16.96 19.28
N LEU A 150 10.44 -16.35 18.18
CA LEU A 150 9.03 -16.35 17.78
C LEU A 150 8.52 -17.75 17.49
N ASP A 151 9.34 -18.62 16.87
CA ASP A 151 8.97 -20.01 16.59
C ASP A 151 8.82 -20.84 17.88
N VAL A 152 9.70 -20.64 18.86
CA VAL A 152 9.55 -21.27 20.19
C VAL A 152 8.26 -20.79 20.87
N GLN A 153 8.00 -19.48 20.88
CA GLN A 153 6.78 -18.94 21.48
C GLN A 153 5.52 -19.48 20.79
N HIS A 154 5.52 -19.55 19.46
CA HIS A 154 4.39 -20.08 18.71
C HIS A 154 4.12 -21.55 19.05
N LYS A 155 5.17 -22.37 19.19
CA LYS A 155 5.04 -23.78 19.61
C LYS A 155 4.46 -23.90 21.02
N GLU A 156 4.91 -23.08 21.96
CA GLU A 156 4.36 -23.04 23.32
C GLU A 156 2.89 -22.65 23.32
N ASP A 157 2.51 -21.65 22.53
CA ASP A 157 1.13 -21.18 22.47
C ASP A 157 0.22 -22.23 21.82
N VAL A 158 0.67 -22.90 20.74
CA VAL A 158 -0.05 -24.03 20.14
C VAL A 158 -0.25 -25.17 21.15
N ALA A 159 0.76 -25.47 21.98
CA ALA A 159 0.63 -26.50 23.00
C ALA A 159 -0.40 -26.11 24.08
N LYS A 160 -0.38 -24.85 24.54
CA LYS A 160 -1.36 -24.33 25.51
C LYS A 160 -2.78 -24.40 24.96
N TYR A 161 -2.99 -24.02 23.70
CA TYR A 161 -4.32 -24.08 23.08
C TYR A 161 -4.85 -25.50 22.97
N LYS A 162 -4.01 -26.48 22.61
CA LYS A 162 -4.43 -27.88 22.58
C LYS A 162 -4.82 -28.40 23.96
N GLN A 163 -4.03 -28.12 24.97
CA GLN A 163 -4.37 -28.51 26.34
C GLN A 163 -5.68 -27.88 26.79
N LEU A 164 -5.91 -26.60 26.46
CA LEU A 164 -7.14 -25.92 26.81
C LEU A 164 -8.36 -26.52 26.09
N GLU A 165 -8.20 -26.97 24.85
CA GLU A 165 -9.25 -27.65 24.10
C GLU A 165 -9.62 -28.99 24.76
N ASP A 166 -8.63 -29.80 25.13
CA ASP A 166 -8.83 -31.06 25.86
C ASP A 166 -9.52 -30.82 27.23
N ASP A 167 -9.11 -29.78 27.96
CA ASP A 167 -9.69 -29.42 29.26
C ASP A 167 -11.16 -29.00 29.13
N ILE A 168 -11.51 -28.25 28.08
CA ILE A 168 -12.89 -27.83 27.79
C ILE A 168 -13.75 -29.05 27.43
N GLU A 169 -13.27 -29.92 26.54
CA GLU A 169 -13.99 -31.13 26.14
C GLU A 169 -14.29 -32.00 27.37
N GLN A 170 -13.28 -32.23 28.21
CA GLN A 170 -13.47 -32.98 29.45
C GLN A 170 -14.48 -32.31 30.39
N GLN A 171 -14.45 -30.99 30.51
CA GLN A 171 -15.41 -30.26 31.34
C GLN A 171 -16.85 -30.41 30.80
N GLU A 172 -17.05 -30.31 29.49
CA GLU A 172 -18.35 -30.50 28.84
C GLU A 172 -18.89 -31.92 29.05
N GLU A 173 -18.04 -32.94 28.94
CA GLU A 173 -18.41 -34.33 29.25
C GLU A 173 -18.83 -34.51 30.72
N GLN A 174 -18.07 -33.95 31.66
CA GLN A 174 -18.41 -34.02 33.08
C GLN A 174 -19.73 -33.31 33.39
N HIS A 175 -19.97 -32.15 32.80
CA HIS A 175 -21.23 -31.43 32.93
C HIS A 175 -22.41 -32.25 32.37
N SER A 176 -22.24 -32.83 31.18
CA SER A 176 -23.25 -33.70 30.54
C SER A 176 -23.62 -34.89 31.42
N LEU A 177 -22.61 -35.59 31.97
CA LEU A 177 -22.81 -36.71 32.88
C LEU A 177 -23.56 -36.30 34.16
N THR A 178 -23.22 -35.14 34.72
CA THR A 178 -23.85 -34.61 35.93
C THR A 178 -25.32 -34.27 35.69
N ILE A 179 -25.64 -33.63 34.56
CA ILE A 179 -27.02 -33.33 34.15
C ILE A 179 -27.82 -34.62 33.97
N SER A 180 -27.24 -35.64 33.32
CA SER A 180 -27.90 -36.93 33.11
C SER A 180 -28.26 -37.63 34.43
N LYS A 181 -27.31 -37.71 35.38
CA LYS A 181 -27.54 -38.29 36.71
C LYS A 181 -28.60 -37.53 37.50
N LEU A 182 -28.59 -36.20 37.42
CA LEU A 182 -29.58 -35.36 38.09
C LEU A 182 -30.98 -35.60 37.52
N LYS A 183 -31.10 -35.71 36.19
CA LYS A 183 -32.36 -36.03 35.51
C LYS A 183 -32.89 -37.40 35.93
N GLU A 184 -32.05 -38.43 35.92
CA GLU A 184 -32.42 -39.78 36.35
C GLU A 184 -32.90 -39.79 37.81
N SER A 185 -32.20 -39.07 38.71
CA SER A 185 -32.63 -38.91 40.11
C SER A 185 -34.02 -38.29 40.24
N TYR A 186 -34.33 -37.24 39.47
CA TYR A 186 -35.65 -36.60 39.50
C TYR A 186 -36.75 -37.50 38.93
N GLU A 187 -36.50 -38.22 37.84
CA GLU A 187 -37.46 -39.18 37.28
C GLU A 187 -37.81 -40.28 38.29
N VAL A 188 -36.81 -40.80 39.01
CA VAL A 188 -37.01 -41.79 40.07
C VAL A 188 -37.79 -41.22 41.26
N GLU A 189 -37.58 -39.96 41.62
CA GLU A 189 -38.31 -39.32 42.74
C GLU A 189 -39.77 -39.05 42.38
N ILE A 190 -40.05 -38.56 41.17
CA ILE A 190 -41.42 -38.33 40.68
C ILE A 190 -42.19 -39.64 40.56
N GLY A 191 -41.58 -40.73 40.08
CA GLY A 191 -42.25 -42.02 39.96
C GLY A 191 -42.62 -42.70 41.29
N LYS A 192 -42.14 -42.17 42.43
CA LYS A 192 -42.48 -42.65 43.78
C LYS A 192 -43.67 -41.91 44.41
N LEU A 193 -44.11 -40.78 43.84
CA LEU A 193 -45.28 -40.00 44.26
C LEU A 193 -46.57 -40.52 43.61
#